data_AF-A0A429X6B1-F1
#
_entry.id   AF-A0A429X6B1-F1
#
_cell.length_a   1.000
_cell.length_b   1.000
_cell.length_c   1.000
_cell.angle_alpha   90.00
_cell.angle_beta   90.00
_cell.angle_gamma   90.00
#
_symmetry.space_group_name_H-M   'P 1'
#
loop_
_entity.id
_entity.type
_entity.pdbx_description
1 polymer ?
#
loop_
_entity_poly.entity_id
_entity_poly.type
_entity_poly.pdbx_seq_one_letter_code
_entity_poly.pdbx_strand_id
1 'polypeptide(L)'
;MGKAGKMPYVLLGFGMAGALLSSKENREKVLGLVGKVKKKAMDLWGSQEESEWLKKAGRPDPYDFEDAKMVEEGAQYSINYYNKKVQQS
;
A
#
# COMPACT_ATOMS: atom_id res chain seq x y z
N MET A 1 29.39 -14.16 -38.30
CA MET A 1 28.96 -15.10 -37.24
C MET A 1 29.34 -14.53 -35.90
N GLY A 2 28.41 -14.30 -34.96
CA GLY A 2 28.80 -13.81 -33.64
C GLY A 2 27.66 -13.30 -32.75
N LYS A 3 26.81 -14.20 -32.23
CA LYS A 3 25.91 -13.95 -31.08
C LYS A 3 25.74 -15.17 -30.16
N ALA A 4 26.71 -16.09 -30.13
CA ALA A 4 26.60 -17.36 -29.40
C ALA A 4 27.00 -17.29 -27.91
N GLY A 5 27.52 -16.17 -27.40
CA GLY A 5 28.07 -16.09 -26.04
C GLY A 5 27.05 -15.87 -24.91
N LYS A 6 25.83 -15.39 -25.21
CA LYS A 6 24.82 -15.02 -24.18
C LYS A 6 23.62 -15.96 -24.10
N MET A 7 23.40 -16.78 -25.12
CA MET A 7 22.31 -17.77 -25.17
C MET A 7 22.38 -18.90 -24.13
N PRO A 8 23.55 -19.48 -23.77
CA PRO A 8 23.55 -20.66 -22.92
C PRO A 8 23.09 -20.36 -21.48
N TYR A 9 23.46 -19.20 -20.93
CA TYR A 9 23.06 -18.82 -19.57
C TYR A 9 21.56 -18.51 -19.45
N VAL A 10 20.96 -17.93 -20.48
CA VAL A 10 19.53 -17.65 -20.51
C VAL A 10 18.75 -18.96 -20.52
N LEU A 11 19.15 -19.92 -21.35
CA LEU A 11 18.52 -21.24 -21.41
C LEU A 11 18.66 -22.03 -20.09
N LEU A 12 19.85 -21.97 -19.46
CA LEU A 12 20.07 -22.58 -18.14
C LEU A 12 19.16 -21.95 -17.06
N GLY A 13 19.02 -20.62 -17.07
CA GLY A 13 18.16 -19.89 -16.14
C GLY A 13 16.68 -20.24 -16.30
N PHE A 14 16.17 -20.29 -17.54
CA PHE A 14 14.78 -20.69 -17.81
C PHE A 14 14.53 -22.17 -17.46
N GLY A 15 15.47 -23.07 -17.73
CA GLY A 15 15.34 -24.50 -17.42
C GLY A 15 15.23 -24.77 -15.92
N MET A 16 16.07 -24.13 -15.11
CA MET A 16 16.03 -24.29 -13.65
C MET A 16 14.76 -23.68 -13.04
N ALA A 17 14.31 -22.51 -13.52
CA ALA A 17 13.07 -21.89 -13.05
C ALA A 17 11.84 -22.76 -13.41
N GLY A 18 11.81 -23.33 -14.61
CA GLY A 18 10.77 -24.27 -15.04
C GLY A 18 10.73 -25.53 -14.17
N ALA A 19 11.88 -26.13 -13.88
CA ALA A 19 11.96 -27.33 -13.04
C ALA A 19 11.51 -27.08 -11.59
N LEU A 20 11.90 -25.93 -11.00
CA LEU A 20 11.50 -25.57 -9.65
C LEU A 20 10.01 -25.21 -9.53
N LEU A 21 9.41 -24.63 -10.57
CA LEU A 21 7.99 -24.29 -10.61
C LEU A 21 7.09 -25.46 -11.04
N SER A 22 7.65 -26.50 -11.67
CA SER A 22 6.89 -27.66 -12.16
C SER A 22 6.38 -28.58 -11.04
N SER A 23 7.02 -28.60 -9.86
CA SER A 23 6.54 -29.36 -8.71
C SER A 23 5.68 -28.48 -7.80
N LYS A 24 4.48 -28.95 -7.45
CA LYS A 24 3.53 -28.21 -6.61
C LYS A 24 4.13 -27.84 -5.24
N GLU A 25 4.89 -28.76 -4.64
CA GLU A 25 5.52 -28.55 -3.33
C GLU A 25 6.66 -27.51 -3.40
N ASN A 26 7.46 -27.57 -4.47
CA ASN A 26 8.57 -26.62 -4.67
C ASN A 26 8.05 -25.23 -5.00
N ARG A 27 6.91 -25.11 -5.69
CA ARG A 27 6.26 -23.84 -5.99
C ARG A 27 5.89 -23.07 -4.71
N GLU A 28 5.32 -23.72 -3.71
CA GLU A 28 4.96 -23.06 -2.45
C GLU A 28 6.20 -22.56 -1.70
N LYS A 29 7.25 -23.37 -1.64
CA LYS A 29 8.54 -22.97 -1.04
C LYS A 29 9.17 -21.79 -1.78
N VAL A 30 9.15 -21.81 -3.11
CA VAL A 30 9.66 -20.71 -3.96
C VAL A 30 8.84 -19.44 -3.77
N LEU A 31 7.51 -19.52 -3.80
CA LEU A 31 6.64 -18.37 -3.56
C LEU A 31 6.85 -17.77 -2.16
N GLY A 32 7.02 -18.62 -1.14
CA GLY A 32 7.32 -18.19 0.22
C GLY A 32 8.66 -17.46 0.34
N LEU A 33 9.70 -17.97 -0.33
CA LEU A 33 11.03 -17.33 -0.36
C LEU A 33 11.01 -16.01 -1.13
N VAL A 34 10.39 -15.97 -2.31
CA VAL A 34 10.20 -14.75 -3.10
C VAL A 34 9.42 -13.71 -2.31
N GLY A 35 8.36 -14.12 -1.60
CA GLY A 35 7.58 -13.23 -0.73
C GLY A 35 8.41 -12.63 0.39
N LYS A 36 9.26 -13.43 1.07
CA LYS A 36 10.16 -12.94 2.13
C LYS A 36 11.21 -11.96 1.60
N VAL A 37 11.81 -12.26 0.45
CA VAL A 37 12.79 -11.38 -0.20
C VAL A 37 12.13 -10.09 -0.66
N LYS A 38 10.96 -10.16 -1.31
CA LYS A 38 10.17 -9.00 -1.73
C LYS A 38 9.80 -8.13 -0.54
N LYS A 39 9.34 -8.72 0.57
CA LYS A 39 8.99 -7.97 1.78
C LYS A 39 10.21 -7.25 2.36
N LYS A 40 11.36 -7.92 2.48
CA LYS A 40 12.61 -7.29 2.94
C LYS A 40 13.10 -6.21 1.97
N ALA A 41 12.97 -6.40 0.67
CA ALA A 41 13.36 -5.41 -0.33
C ALA A 41 12.45 -4.17 -0.27
N MET A 42 11.14 -4.35 -0.12
CA MET A 42 10.17 -3.26 0.04
C MET A 42 10.40 -2.48 1.35
N ASP A 43 10.76 -3.18 2.42
CA ASP A 43 11.11 -2.60 3.72
C ASP A 43 12.40 -1.75 3.62
N LEU A 44 13.43 -2.26 2.93
CA LEU A 44 14.69 -1.54 2.70
C LEU A 44 14.57 -0.37 1.72
N TRP A 45 13.68 -0.47 0.73
CA TRP A 45 13.44 0.59 -0.27
C TRP A 45 12.31 1.55 0.13
N GLY A 46 11.77 1.42 1.34
CA GLY A 46 11.04 2.49 2.01
C GLY A 46 9.66 2.85 1.42
N SER A 47 8.99 1.93 0.74
CA SER A 47 7.70 2.24 0.08
C SER A 47 6.49 1.64 0.80
N GLN A 48 6.44 1.74 2.12
CA GLN A 48 5.16 1.78 2.80
C GLN A 48 5.00 3.21 3.29
N GLU A 49 4.51 4.09 2.40
CA GLU A 49 3.80 5.27 2.87
C GLU A 49 2.67 4.73 3.74
N GLU A 50 2.88 4.75 5.06
CA GLU A 50 1.75 4.69 5.98
C GLU A 50 0.81 5.79 5.52
N SER A 51 -0.41 5.36 5.23
CA SER A 51 -1.46 6.27 4.82
C SER A 51 -1.56 7.40 5.84
N GLU A 52 -1.81 8.61 5.36
CA GLU A 52 -1.84 9.79 6.23
C GLU A 52 -2.83 9.63 7.39
N TRP A 53 -3.91 8.84 7.20
CA TRP A 53 -4.84 8.48 8.26
C TRP A 53 -4.21 7.63 9.38
N LEU A 54 -3.32 6.67 9.06
CA LEU A 54 -2.57 5.91 10.07
C LEU A 54 -1.63 6.82 10.86
N LYS A 55 -1.02 7.81 10.19
CA LYS A 55 -0.10 8.77 10.82
C LYS A 55 -0.81 9.78 11.72
N LYS A 56 -2.04 10.18 11.38
CA LYS A 56 -2.90 11.05 12.21
C LYS A 56 -3.58 10.29 13.36
N ALA A 57 -3.71 8.96 13.28
CA ALA A 57 -4.32 8.15 14.33
C ALA A 57 -3.50 8.20 15.64
N GLY A 58 -4.10 8.72 16.71
CA GLY A 58 -3.48 8.79 18.05
C GLY A 58 -2.53 9.97 18.28
N ARG A 59 -2.32 10.82 17.26
CA ARG A 59 -1.53 12.06 17.38
C ARG A 59 -2.20 13.18 16.58
N PRO A 60 -3.33 13.73 17.07
CA PRO A 60 -3.99 14.85 16.42
C PRO A 60 -3.04 16.05 16.35
N ASP A 61 -2.94 16.66 15.17
CA ASP A 61 -2.13 17.85 14.96
C ASP A 61 -2.96 19.08 15.37
N PRO A 62 -2.54 19.84 16.41
CA PRO A 62 -3.29 20.99 16.89
C PRO A 62 -3.34 22.17 15.90
N TYR A 63 -2.55 22.14 14.82
CA TYR A 63 -2.52 23.18 13.78
C TYR A 63 -3.16 22.72 12.47
N ASP A 64 -3.83 21.57 12.46
CA ASP A 64 -4.60 21.13 11.29
C ASP A 64 -5.88 21.97 11.15
N PHE A 65 -5.84 22.94 10.25
CA PHE A 65 -6.97 23.83 9.95
C PHE A 65 -8.17 23.06 9.40
N GLU A 66 -7.97 21.90 8.79
CA GLU A 66 -9.05 21.08 8.24
C GLU A 66 -9.84 20.39 9.38
N ASP A 67 -9.14 19.93 10.42
CA ASP A 67 -9.77 19.39 11.64
C ASP A 67 -10.58 20.48 12.37
N ALA A 68 -10.03 21.70 12.46
CA ALA A 68 -10.73 22.83 13.09
C ALA A 68 -12.03 23.21 12.35
N LYS A 69 -12.00 23.16 11.01
CA LYS A 69 -13.16 23.44 10.17
C LYS A 69 -14.29 22.44 10.37
N MET A 70 -13.98 21.14 10.51
CA MET A 70 -15.01 20.11 10.74
C MET A 70 -15.76 20.32 12.07
N VAL A 71 -15.07 20.81 13.11
CA VAL A 71 -15.70 21.13 14.41
C VAL A 71 -16.61 22.35 14.27
N GLU A 72 -16.16 23.38 13.56
CA GLU A 72 -16.96 24.59 13.30
C GLU A 72 -18.25 24.26 12.54
N GLU A 73 -18.16 23.43 11.49
CA GLU A 73 -19.32 22.98 10.70
C GLU A 73 -20.32 22.20 11.56
N GLY A 74 -19.85 21.34 12.45
CA GLY A 74 -20.69 20.61 13.40
C GLY A 74 -21.40 21.51 14.42
N ALA A 75 -20.70 22.54 14.93
CA ALA A 75 -21.27 23.49 15.88
C ALA A 75 -22.41 24.33 15.28
N GLN A 76 -22.28 24.72 14.01
CA GLN A 76 -23.31 25.49 13.31
C GLN A 76 -24.48 24.63 12.80
N TYR A 77 -24.32 23.31 12.69
CA TYR A 77 -25.32 22.40 12.12
C TYR A 77 -26.67 22.47 12.85
N SER A 78 -26.67 22.44 14.19
CA SER A 78 -27.89 22.45 15.00
C SER A 78 -28.70 23.73 14.84
N ILE A 79 -28.03 24.88 14.76
CA ILE A 79 -28.64 26.20 14.56
C ILE A 79 -29.24 26.27 13.15
N ASN A 80 -28.46 25.87 12.14
CA ASN A 80 -28.90 25.86 10.76
C ASN A 80 -30.09 24.92 10.53
N TYR A 81 -30.10 23.75 11.19
CA TYR A 81 -31.22 22.82 11.14
C TYR A 81 -32.49 23.42 11.73
N TYR A 82 -32.40 24.01 12.93
CA TYR A 82 -33.52 24.66 13.59
C TYR A 82 -34.08 25.83 12.76
N ASN A 83 -33.21 26.71 12.26
CA ASN A 83 -33.62 27.87 11.46
C ASN A 83 -34.34 27.44 10.17
N LYS A 84 -33.86 26.38 9.50
CA LYS A 84 -34.50 25.84 8.28
C LYS A 84 -35.81 25.11 8.54
N LYS A 85 -35.94 24.41 9.68
CA LYS A 85 -37.09 23.53 9.96
C LYS A 85 -38.20 24.17 10.78
N VAL A 86 -37.89 25.20 11.58
CA VAL A 86 -38.82 25.79 12.54
C VAL A 86 -39.03 27.28 12.26
N GLN A 87 -37.99 28.01 11.84
CA GLN A 87 -38.05 29.46 11.68
C GLN A 87 -38.43 29.92 10.24
N GLN A 88 -38.27 29.05 9.24
CA GLN A 88 -38.71 29.28 7.86
C GLN A 88 -40.03 28.55 7.50
N SER A 89 -40.79 28.08 8.50
CA SER A 89 -42.15 27.53 8.33
C SER A 89 -43.20 28.59 8.66
#